data_AF-A0A3D0T052-F1
#
_entry.id   AF-A0A3D0T052-F1
#
_cell.length_a   1.000
_cell.length_b   1.000
_cell.length_c   1.000
_cell.angle_alpha   90.00
_cell.angle_beta   90.00
_cell.angle_gamma   90.00
#
_symmetry.space_group_name_H-M   'P 1'
#
loop_
_entity.id
_entity.type
_entity.pdbx_description
1 polymer ?
#
loop_
_entity_poly.entity_id
_entity_poly.type
_entity_poly.pdbx_seq_one_letter_code
_entity_poly.pdbx_strand_id
1 'polypeptide(L)' 'MKTVGYAAFSDDAHMKPYHFERRDLRANDVAIEILYCGV' A
#
# COMPACT_ATOMS: atom_id res chain seq x y z
N MET A 1 -0.79 11.09 0.58
CA MET A 1 -1.87 10.44 -0.22
C MET A 1 -2.49 9.31 0.61
N LYS A 2 -3.82 9.29 0.81
CA LYS A 2 -4.51 8.15 1.46
C LYS A 2 -4.56 6.96 0.51
N THR A 3 -4.06 5.81 0.95
CA THR A 3 -3.95 4.58 0.15
C THR A 3 -4.52 3.40 0.93
N VAL A 4 -5.11 2.44 0.22
CA VAL A 4 -5.61 1.18 0.79
C VAL A 4 -4.77 0.03 0.25
N GLY A 5 -4.35 -0.88 1.13
CA GLY A 5 -3.72 -2.15 0.78
C GLY A 5 -4.25 -3.27 1.67
N TYR A 6 -3.68 -4.46 1.58
CA TYR A 6 -3.92 -5.56 2.51
C TYR A 6 -2.66 -5.81 3.33
N ALA A 7 -2.81 -6.06 4.64
CA ALA A 7 -1.70 -6.31 5.55
C ALA A 7 -2.03 -7.40 6.58
N ALA A 8 -1.03 -8.18 6.99
CA ALA A 8 -1.08 -9.05 8.16
C ALA A 8 -0.55 -8.29 9.38
N PHE A 9 -1.21 -8.46 10.54
CA PHE A 9 -0.91 -7.72 11.78
C PHE A 9 -0.26 -8.60 12.86
N SER A 10 -0.06 -9.89 12.56
CA SER A 10 0.76 -10.86 13.28
C SER A 10 1.35 -11.85 12.27
N ASP A 11 2.24 -12.71 12.73
CA ASP A 11 2.94 -13.75 11.97
C ASP A 11 2.01 -14.82 11.36
N ASP A 12 0.85 -15.04 11.96
CA ASP A 12 -0.14 -16.05 11.55
C ASP A 12 -1.47 -15.47 11.05
N ALA A 13 -1.63 -14.14 11.02
CA ALA A 13 -2.90 -13.51 10.67
C ALA A 13 -3.19 -13.51 9.17
N HIS A 14 -4.46 -13.72 8.83
CA HIS A 14 -4.98 -13.40 7.51
C HIS A 14 -4.83 -11.91 7.20
N MET A 15 -4.48 -11.61 5.95
CA MET A 15 -4.40 -10.23 5.48
C MET A 15 -5.77 -9.56 5.46
N LYS A 16 -5.84 -8.30 5.89
CA LYS A 16 -7.07 -7.49 5.93
C LYS A 16 -6.84 -6.10 5.32
N PRO A 17 -7.89 -5.39 4.87
CA PRO A 17 -7.75 -4.03 4.40
C PRO A 17 -7.05 -3.13 5.42
N TYR A 18 -6.11 -2.32 4.94
CA TYR A 18 -5.31 -1.41 5.73
C TYR A 18 -5.19 -0.05 5.02
N HIS A 19 -5.53 1.01 5.75
CA HIS A 19 -5.43 2.38 5.29
C HIS A 19 -4.14 3.00 5.80
N PHE A 20 -3.35 3.59 4.91
CA PHE A 20 -2.11 4.24 5.27
C PHE A 20 -1.84 5.45 4.37
N GLU A 21 -0.92 6.29 4.82
CA GLU A 21 -0.51 7.46 4.05
C GLU A 21 0.84 7.22 3.38
N ARG A 22 0.88 7.48 2.07
CA ARG A 22 2.14 7.67 1.36
C ARG A 22 2.60 9.10 1.57
N ARG A 23 3.92 9.27 1.72
CA ARG A 23 4.61 10.56 1.71
C ARG A 23 4.21 11.41 0.49
N ASP A 24 4.42 12.71 0.58
CA ASP A 24 4.22 13.61 -0.54
C ASP A 24 5.20 13.33 -1.69
N LEU A 25 4.73 13.61 -2.90
CA LEU A 25 5.49 13.42 -4.14
C LEU A 25 6.55 14.52 -4.25
N ARG A 26 7.82 14.12 -4.38
CA ARG A 26 8.94 15.05 -4.64
C ARG A 26 9.18 15.11 -6.15
N ALA A 27 10.02 16.07 -6.55
CA ALA A 27 10.26 16.37 -7.97
C ALA A 27 10.70 15.18 -8.83
N ASN A 28 11.42 14.21 -8.25
CA ASN A 28 11.97 13.06 -8.98
C ASN A 28 11.24 11.74 -8.65
N ASP A 29 10.07 11.82 -8.03
CA ASP A 29 9.28 10.63 -7.71
C ASP A 29 8.23 10.35 -8.78
N VAL A 30 7.82 9.09 -8.85
CA VAL A 30 6.74 8.63 -9.70
C VAL A 30 5.63 8.04 -8.83
N ALA A 31 4.42 8.58 -8.97
CA ALA A 31 3.22 7.95 -8.42
C ALA A 31 2.72 6.88 -9.40
N ILE A 32 2.38 5.70 -8.88
CA ILE A 32 1.95 4.55 -9.69
C ILE A 32 0.60 4.07 -9.19
N GLU A 33 -0.35 3.89 -10.10
CA GLU A 33 -1.55 3.10 -9.85
C GLU A 33 -1.23 1.62 -10.08
N ILE A 34 -1.37 0.80 -9.04
CA ILE A 34 -1.08 -0.63 -9.12
C ILE A 34 -2.32 -1.34 -9.66
N LEU A 35 -2.29 -1.74 -10.93
CA LEU A 35 -3.37 -2.51 -11.57
C LEU A 35 -3.29 -4.01 -11.25
N TYR A 36 -2.07 -4.54 -11.14
CA TYR A 36 -1.81 -5.96 -10.89
C TYR A 36 -0.60 -6.13 -9.97
N CYS A 37 -0.66 -7.13 -9.11
CA CYS A 37 0.43 -7.56 -8.23
C CYS A 37 0.36 -9.09 -8.12
N GLY A 38 1.47 -9.77 -8.44
CA GLY A 38 1.54 -11.22 -8.31
C GLY A 38 1.47 -11.68 -6.85
N VAL A 39 1.14 -12.95 -6.66
CA VAL A 39 1.18 -13.68 -5.38
C VAL A 39 2.22 -14.78 -5.49
#